data_AF-A0A1M7EZK7-F1
#
_entry.id   AF-A0A1M7EZK7-F1
#
_cell.length_a   1.000
_cell.length_b   1.000
_cell.length_c   1.000
_cell.angle_alpha   90.00
_cell.angle_beta   90.00
_cell.angle_gamma   90.00
#
_symmetry.space_group_name_H-M   'P 1'
#
loop_
_entity.id
_entity.type
_entity.pdbx_description
1 polymer ?
#
loop_
_entity_poly.entity_id
_entity_poly.type
_entity_poly.pdbx_seq_one_letter_code
_entity_poly.pdbx_strand_id
1 'polypeptide(L)'
;MIELLRQMFAEPEAQADAYAWAAALLGHWAIGAALAVLAMAAARPAAAAAAVSLAYGLLWEGGQLLLAGASPWDSALDWTAVTLGATAAAATWQHRRRLAAAAIAAVVAILTAGVGRRR
;
A
#
# COMPACT_ATOMS: atom_id res chain seq x y z
N MET A 1 -3.83 18.77 -8.09
CA MET A 1 -4.00 17.30 -7.99
C MET A 1 -3.03 16.56 -8.91
N ILE A 2 -3.09 16.76 -10.24
CA ILE A 2 -2.15 16.11 -11.17
C ILE A 2 -0.69 16.45 -10.84
N GLU A 3 -0.39 17.72 -10.52
CA GLU A 3 0.96 18.14 -10.17
C GLU A 3 1.49 17.49 -8.89
N LEU A 4 0.62 17.33 -7.89
CA LEU A 4 0.96 16.61 -6.66
C LEU A 4 1.30 15.14 -6.94
N LEU A 5 0.51 14.47 -7.79
CA LEU A 5 0.80 13.08 -8.17
C LEU A 5 2.11 12.94 -8.93
N ARG A 6 2.46 13.91 -9.79
CA ARG A 6 3.75 13.94 -10.48
C ARG A 6 4.91 14.13 -9.50
N GLN A 7 4.78 15.04 -8.55
CA GLN A 7 5.78 15.25 -7.51
C GLN A 7 5.97 14.00 -6.66
N MET A 8 4.89 13.40 -6.17
CA MET A 8 4.94 12.13 -5.41
C MET A 8 5.58 11.00 -6.21
N PHE A 9 5.34 10.95 -7.52
CA PHE A 9 5.98 9.95 -8.38
C PHE A 9 7.48 10.21 -8.56
N ALA A 10 7.88 11.46 -8.70
CA ALA A 10 9.27 11.85 -8.94
C ALA A 10 10.15 11.85 -7.66
N GLU A 11 9.55 11.91 -6.47
CA GLU A 11 10.26 12.01 -5.19
C GLU A 11 9.90 10.86 -4.22
N PRO A 12 10.27 9.60 -4.53
CA PRO A 12 9.88 8.43 -3.73
C PRO A 12 10.54 8.34 -2.34
N GLU A 13 11.71 8.94 -2.12
CA GLU A 13 12.53 8.75 -0.90
C GLU A 13 12.42 9.86 0.16
N ALA A 14 11.38 10.70 0.14
CA ALA A 14 11.35 11.90 0.97
C ALA A 14 11.20 11.68 2.50
N GLN A 15 11.02 10.43 2.98
CA GLN A 15 10.45 10.13 4.29
C GLN A 15 11.51 9.68 5.32
N ALA A 16 12.43 10.58 5.68
CA ALA A 16 13.50 10.26 6.66
C ALA A 16 13.01 10.19 8.11
N ASP A 17 12.01 11.00 8.48
CA ASP A 17 11.47 11.01 9.84
C ASP A 17 10.46 9.88 10.08
N ALA A 18 10.41 9.38 11.32
CA ALA A 18 9.59 8.23 11.68
C ALA A 18 8.09 8.50 11.52
N TYR A 19 7.63 9.74 11.68
CA TYR A 19 6.21 10.08 11.55
C TYR A 19 5.79 10.07 10.09
N ALA A 20 6.53 10.76 9.23
CA ALA A 20 6.21 10.85 7.82
C ALA A 20 6.32 9.45 7.17
N TRP A 21 7.35 8.67 7.49
CA TRP A 21 7.47 7.28 7.03
C TRP A 21 6.25 6.42 7.43
N ALA A 22 5.80 6.54 8.69
CA ALA A 22 4.62 5.81 9.16
C ALA A 22 3.34 6.27 8.44
N ALA A 23 3.20 7.59 8.21
CA ALA A 23 2.08 8.16 7.48
C ALA A 23 2.05 7.70 6.02
N ALA A 24 3.20 7.61 5.36
CA ALA A 24 3.32 7.09 3.99
C ALA A 24 2.87 5.64 3.91
N LEU A 25 3.36 4.77 4.80
CA LEU A 25 2.96 3.36 4.83
C LEU A 25 1.45 3.20 5.07
N LEU A 26 0.87 3.98 6.00
CA LEU A 26 -0.57 3.99 6.25
C LEU A 26 -1.36 4.53 5.05
N GLY A 27 -0.81 5.51 4.34
CA GLY A 27 -1.34 6.05 3.09
C GLY A 27 -1.44 4.97 2.02
N HIS A 28 -0.37 4.21 1.80
CA HIS A 28 -0.36 3.07 0.88
C HIS A 28 -1.38 2.00 1.26
N TRP A 29 -1.46 1.66 2.55
CA TRP A 29 -2.50 0.75 3.03
C TRP A 29 -3.92 1.26 2.73
N ALA A 30 -4.19 2.54 2.98
CA ALA A 30 -5.48 3.15 2.73
C ALA A 30 -5.82 3.20 1.23
N ILE A 31 -4.85 3.51 0.37
CA ILE A 31 -4.99 3.46 -1.09
C ILE A 31 -5.42 2.05 -1.52
N GLY A 32 -4.72 1.02 -1.05
CA GLY A 32 -5.07 -0.36 -1.38
C GLY A 32 -6.48 -0.75 -0.94
N ALA A 33 -6.87 -0.38 0.28
CA ALA A 33 -8.22 -0.63 0.78
C ALA A 33 -9.30 0.08 -0.05
N ALA A 34 -9.11 1.37 -0.35
CA ALA A 34 -10.06 2.17 -1.12
C ALA A 34 -10.21 1.66 -2.56
N LEU A 35 -9.09 1.40 -3.25
CA LEU A 35 -9.11 0.86 -4.60
C LEU A 35 -9.77 -0.52 -4.66
N ALA A 36 -9.54 -1.37 -3.65
CA ALA A 36 -10.18 -2.68 -3.61
C ALA A 36 -11.70 -2.57 -3.43
N VAL A 37 -12.18 -1.66 -2.60
CA VAL A 37 -13.62 -1.39 -2.45
C VAL A 37 -14.24 -0.96 -3.77
N LEU A 38 -13.58 -0.07 -4.52
CA LEU A 38 -14.05 0.36 -5.84
C LEU A 38 -14.04 -0.81 -6.85
N ALA A 39 -12.96 -1.59 -6.90
CA ALA A 39 -12.85 -2.74 -7.80
C ALA A 39 -13.86 -3.85 -7.49
N MET A 40 -14.28 -4.00 -6.23
CA MET A 40 -15.32 -4.95 -5.82
C MET A 40 -16.71 -4.63 -6.41
N ALA A 41 -16.94 -3.41 -6.89
CA ALA A 41 -18.17 -3.09 -7.63
C ALA A 41 -18.27 -3.85 -8.96
N ALA A 42 -17.14 -4.29 -9.52
CA ALA A 42 -17.07 -4.94 -10.83
C ALA A 42 -16.48 -6.37 -10.77
N ALA A 43 -15.85 -6.76 -9.67
CA ALA A 43 -15.14 -8.04 -9.56
C ALA A 43 -15.36 -8.72 -8.20
N ARG A 44 -15.12 -10.04 -8.15
CA ARG A 44 -15.15 -10.79 -6.88
C ARG A 44 -14.08 -10.23 -5.92
N PRO A 45 -14.34 -10.15 -4.60
CA PRO A 45 -13.41 -9.56 -3.63
C PRO A 45 -11.95 -10.02 -3.72
N ALA A 46 -11.71 -11.32 -3.88
CA ALA A 46 -10.35 -11.84 -4.02
C ALA A 46 -9.67 -11.38 -5.33
N ALA A 47 -10.42 -11.35 -6.43
CA ALA A 47 -9.93 -10.87 -7.71
C ALA A 47 -9.68 -9.36 -7.69
N ALA A 48 -10.57 -8.59 -7.03
CA ALA A 48 -10.39 -7.15 -6.82
C ALA A 48 -9.10 -6.85 -6.06
N ALA A 49 -8.84 -7.55 -4.94
CA ALA A 49 -7.62 -7.36 -4.16
C ALA A 49 -6.36 -7.71 -4.97
N ALA A 50 -6.39 -8.83 -5.70
CA ALA A 50 -5.28 -9.24 -6.56
C ALA A 50 -5.03 -8.23 -7.70
N ALA A 51 -6.09 -7.74 -8.35
CA ALA A 51 -5.99 -6.75 -9.41
C ALA A 51 -5.40 -5.44 -8.91
N VAL A 52 -5.81 -4.96 -7.74
CA VAL A 52 -5.25 -3.75 -7.11
C VAL A 52 -3.77 -3.93 -6.78
N SER A 53 -3.40 -5.05 -6.15
CA SER A 53 -2.00 -5.37 -5.83
C SER A 53 -1.12 -5.41 -7.08
N LEU A 54 -1.56 -6.09 -8.14
CA LEU A 54 -0.81 -6.20 -9.39
C LEU A 54 -0.74 -4.86 -10.14
N ALA A 55 -1.86 -4.15 -10.27
CA ALA A 55 -1.90 -2.87 -10.98
C ALA A 55 -1.02 -1.83 -10.27
N TYR A 56 -1.07 -1.76 -8.94
CA TYR A 56 -0.23 -0.85 -8.18
C TYR A 56 1.25 -1.19 -8.32
N GLY A 57 1.61 -2.46 -8.11
CA GLY A 57 2.99 -2.92 -8.23
C GLY A 57 3.59 -2.73 -9.63
N LEU A 58 2.80 -2.95 -10.69
CA LEU A 58 3.29 -2.82 -12.06
C LEU A 58 3.31 -1.37 -12.55
N LEU A 59 2.26 -0.59 -12.28
CA LEU A 59 2.08 0.74 -12.87
C LEU A 59 2.72 1.83 -12.02
N TRP A 60 2.56 1.76 -10.70
CA TRP A 60 3.08 2.79 -9.80
C TRP A 60 4.50 2.46 -9.38
N GLU A 61 4.71 1.37 -8.65
CA GLU A 61 6.04 0.98 -8.15
C GLU A 61 7.01 0.63 -9.28
N GLY A 62 6.56 -0.18 -10.25
CA GLY A 62 7.33 -0.48 -11.44
C GLY A 62 7.70 0.79 -12.23
N GLY A 63 6.80 1.78 -12.27
CA GLY A 63 7.06 3.08 -12.85
C GLY A 63 8.15 3.84 -12.09
N GLN A 64 8.02 3.95 -10.76
CA GLN A 64 8.98 4.69 -9.93
C GLN A 64 10.37 4.04 -9.96
N LEU A 65 10.45 2.71 -9.95
CA LEU A 65 11.71 1.98 -10.08
C LEU A 65 12.42 2.25 -11.40
N LEU A 66 11.68 2.29 -12.52
CA LEU A 66 12.25 2.46 -13.85
C LEU A 66 12.55 3.92 -14.21
N LEU A 67 11.75 4.86 -13.69
CA LEU A 67 11.74 6.25 -14.17
C LEU A 67 12.12 7.29 -13.12
N ALA A 68 11.97 7.00 -11.83
CA ALA A 68 12.20 7.94 -10.73
C ALA A 68 13.34 7.51 -9.78
N GLY A 69 13.98 6.36 -10.04
CA GLY A 69 15.11 5.89 -9.25
C GLY A 69 14.73 5.43 -7.84
N ALA A 70 13.51 4.96 -7.64
CA ALA A 70 13.08 4.43 -6.34
C ALA A 70 13.93 3.25 -5.87
N SER A 71 14.08 3.12 -4.56
CA SER A 71 14.67 1.97 -3.90
C SER A 71 13.77 0.73 -4.06
N PRO A 72 14.29 -0.43 -4.52
CA PRO A 72 13.53 -1.67 -4.61
C PRO A 72 12.90 -2.11 -3.28
N TRP A 73 13.54 -1.77 -2.16
CA TRP A 73 13.06 -2.14 -0.84
C TRP A 73 11.87 -1.28 -0.41
N ASP A 74 11.92 0.02 -0.68
CA ASP A 74 10.82 0.93 -0.37
C ASP A 74 9.61 0.63 -1.25
N SER A 75 9.83 0.37 -2.54
CA SER A 75 8.78 -0.07 -3.45
C SER A 75 8.13 -1.40 -3.03
N ALA A 76 8.92 -2.38 -2.57
CA ALA A 76 8.39 -3.64 -2.08
C ALA A 76 7.54 -3.43 -0.81
N LEU A 77 7.94 -2.49 0.05
CA LEU A 77 7.23 -2.17 1.27
C LEU A 77 5.90 -1.46 1.00
N ASP A 78 5.90 -0.47 0.10
CA ASP A 78 4.71 0.27 -0.30
C ASP A 78 3.70 -0.64 -1.03
N TRP A 79 4.19 -1.49 -1.93
CA TRP A 79 3.38 -2.53 -2.54
C TRP A 79 2.79 -3.51 -1.51
N THR A 80 3.55 -3.89 -0.49
CA THR A 80 3.07 -4.74 0.60
C THR A 80 1.96 -4.05 1.39
N ALA A 81 2.11 -2.76 1.70
CA ALA A 81 1.10 -1.97 2.39
C ALA A 81 -0.20 -1.90 1.57
N VAL A 82 -0.12 -1.56 0.28
CA VAL A 82 -1.27 -1.58 -0.64
C VAL A 82 -1.94 -2.96 -0.67
N THR A 83 -1.15 -4.02 -0.77
CA THR A 83 -1.67 -5.40 -0.85
C THR A 83 -2.40 -5.80 0.44
N LEU A 84 -1.86 -5.45 1.61
CA LEU A 84 -2.50 -5.69 2.90
C LEU A 84 -3.78 -4.87 3.07
N GLY A 85 -3.81 -3.63 2.57
CA GLY A 85 -5.02 -2.79 2.53
C GLY A 85 -6.13 -3.39 1.68
N ALA A 86 -5.78 -3.77 0.45
CA ALA A 86 -6.70 -4.41 -0.47
C ALA A 86 -7.24 -5.74 0.09
N THR A 87 -6.36 -6.54 0.71
CA THR A 87 -6.72 -7.81 1.36
C THR A 87 -7.64 -7.58 2.56
N ALA A 88 -7.36 -6.60 3.42
CA ALA A 88 -8.18 -6.28 4.57
C ALA A 88 -9.60 -5.86 4.14
N ALA A 89 -9.72 -5.01 3.12
CA ALA A 89 -11.00 -4.60 2.55
C ALA A 89 -11.78 -5.79 1.98
N ALA A 90 -11.15 -6.60 1.13
CA ALA A 90 -11.78 -7.77 0.52
C ALA A 90 -12.18 -8.85 1.55
N ALA A 91 -11.37 -9.04 2.60
CA ALA A 91 -11.67 -9.97 3.69
C ALA A 91 -12.84 -9.47 4.53
N THR A 92 -12.90 -8.16 4.81
CA THR A 92 -14.00 -7.53 5.55
C THR A 92 -15.31 -7.66 4.78
N TRP A 93 -15.29 -7.40 3.46
CA TRP A 93 -16.44 -7.58 2.57
C TRP A 93 -17.00 -9.00 2.58
N GLN A 94 -16.11 -10.00 2.70
CA GLN A 94 -16.47 -11.42 2.76
C GLN A 94 -16.77 -11.92 4.20
N HIS A 95 -16.83 -11.01 5.18
CA HIS A 95 -16.98 -11.36 6.61
C HIS A 95 -15.89 -12.31 7.16
N ARG A 96 -14.72 -12.37 6.51
CA ARG A 96 -13.56 -13.19 6.94
C ARG A 96 -12.76 -12.45 8.01
N ARG A 97 -13.36 -12.27 9.18
CA ARG A 97 -12.83 -11.45 10.29
C ARG A 97 -11.38 -11.81 10.68
N ARG A 98 -11.03 -13.10 10.69
CA ARG A 98 -9.67 -13.56 11.02
C ARG A 98 -8.63 -13.08 10.00
N LEU A 99 -8.95 -13.13 8.71
CA LEU A 99 -8.03 -12.67 7.66
C LEU A 99 -7.90 -11.15 7.66
N ALA A 100 -9.01 -10.43 7.84
CA ALA A 100 -8.97 -8.97 8.00
C ALA A 100 -8.11 -8.56 9.20
N ALA A 101 -8.31 -9.20 10.36
CA ALA A 101 -7.50 -8.94 11.56
C ALA A 101 -6.01 -9.27 11.34
N ALA A 102 -5.69 -10.39 10.67
CA ALA A 102 -4.31 -10.75 10.35
C ALA A 102 -3.63 -9.73 9.43
N ALA A 103 -4.33 -9.25 8.40
CA ALA A 103 -3.81 -8.23 7.49
C ALA A 103 -3.54 -6.90 8.22
N ILE A 104 -4.46 -6.47 9.09
CA ILE A 104 -4.29 -5.27 9.92
C ILE A 104 -3.13 -5.45 10.90
N ALA A 105 -3.05 -6.60 11.59
CA ALA A 105 -1.98 -6.89 12.52
C ALA A 105 -0.60 -6.90 11.85
N ALA A 106 -0.50 -7.41 10.62
CA ALA A 106 0.74 -7.38 9.84
C ALA A 106 1.20 -5.92 9.57
N VAL A 107 0.29 -5.03 9.18
CA VAL A 107 0.61 -3.60 8.98
C VAL A 107 1.04 -2.93 10.27
N VAL A 108 0.34 -3.19 11.39
CA VAL A 108 0.72 -2.66 12.71
C VAL A 108 2.11 -3.14 13.13
N ALA A 109 2.44 -4.40 12.86
CA ALA A 109 3.76 -4.94 13.14
C ALA A 109 4.86 -4.25 12.31
N ILE A 110 4.61 -4.05 11.00
CA ILE A 110 5.53 -3.33 10.11
C ILE A 110 5.72 -1.88 10.57
N LEU A 111 4.63 -1.17 10.87
CA LEU A 111 4.66 0.20 11.40
C LEU A 111 5.52 0.30 12.66
N THR A 112 5.24 -0.57 13.64
CA THR A 112 5.92 -0.56 14.93
C THR A 112 7.41 -0.84 14.77
N ALA A 113 7.77 -1.84 13.96
CA ALA A 113 9.17 -2.18 13.69
C ALA A 113 9.91 -1.05 12.94
N GLY A 114 9.27 -0.47 11.93
CA GLY A 114 9.88 0.57 11.11
C GLY A 114 10.03 1.91 11.83
N VAL A 115 9.07 2.28 12.68
CA VAL A 115 9.19 3.43 13.60
C VAL A 115 10.29 3.18 14.63
N GLY A 116 10.35 1.98 15.21
CA GLY A 116 11.36 1.62 16.21
C GLY A 116 12.80 1.70 15.68
N ARG A 117 13.02 1.45 14.38
CA ARG A 117 14.33 1.59 13.73
C ARG A 117 14.73 3.03 13.39
N ARG A 118 13.78 3.97 13.43
CA ARG A 118 13.95 5.38 13.05
C ARG A 118 13.88 6.34 14.24
N ARG A 119 13.91 5.80 15.47
CA ARG A 119 14.07 6.54 16.72
C ARG A 119 15.50 6.41 17.19
#